data_AF-A0A6G3BS10-F1
#
_entry.id   AF-A0A6G3BS10-F1
#
_cell.length_a   1.000
_cell.length_b   1.000
_cell.length_c   1.000
_cell.angle_alpha   90.00
_cell.angle_beta   90.00
_cell.angle_gamma   90.00
#
_symmetry.space_group_name_H-M   'P 1'
#
loop_
_entity.id
_entity.type
_entity.pdbx_description
1 polymer ?
#
loop_
_entity_poly.entity_id
_entity_poly.type
_entity_poly.pdbx_seq_one_letter_code
_entity_poly.pdbx_strand_id
1 'polypeptide(L)'
;MKIRRILATAVAVAVTTPAVALSVTPAFADTKPDTKPDTRPAAQTPAKPTVEELEKALAEAEKAYDAAVLAERSANDAVEAAVSDTAPLTVAAKAARKAAEEAAAAKTNADKAVTDAQTALDALTEEATEAERTAAEKALADAKTAAATAATTATTAEAEAEAADELADDARVAAFKALAKAQNATKEALAAVTAAEAALERAKKEEEENPGGGDGCLDEPGLTTVVKGLPSKVTAGTATTFSVRVTNGTDKHLDQVITYAGVHATDKSGAKDIAKYLKLTWSTAASPKWQAVDDDHYIDDAIGALKPGEKADVRLRLDVDAKTPAGQGLTFIAGDYLNEDGTCGLTPDAAVNEFDIEAAAGKPSPKPTPKPSTSTTAPAAGNGVTPQGSGTSVPATTTSTLAATGSSDATTQLALASGAAVALGAGAMFLVRRRKSGADA
;
A
#
# COMPACT_ATOMS: atom_id res chain seq x y z
N MET A 1 6.31 -49.62 -46.73
CA MET A 1 4.94 -49.90 -46.24
C MET A 1 4.31 -48.59 -45.79
N LYS A 2 3.02 -48.37 -46.05
CA LYS A 2 2.29 -47.11 -45.86
C LYS A 2 2.36 -46.63 -44.41
N ILE A 3 3.11 -45.55 -44.16
CA ILE A 3 3.17 -44.85 -42.87
C ILE A 3 1.82 -44.18 -42.66
N ARG A 4 0.99 -44.80 -41.81
CA ARG A 4 -0.26 -44.21 -41.35
C ARG A 4 0.13 -43.02 -40.47
N ARG A 5 -0.14 -41.80 -40.97
CA ARG A 5 -0.17 -40.57 -40.18
C ARG A 5 -1.11 -40.81 -38.99
N ILE A 6 -0.54 -41.11 -37.83
CA ILE A 6 -1.28 -41.09 -36.58
C ILE A 6 -1.45 -39.61 -36.27
N LEU A 7 -2.66 -39.10 -36.51
CA LEU A 7 -3.12 -37.86 -35.93
C LEU A 7 -2.90 -37.98 -34.41
N ALA A 8 -1.93 -37.25 -33.89
CA ALA A 8 -1.84 -36.99 -32.46
C ALA A 8 -3.06 -36.14 -32.10
N THR A 9 -4.09 -36.82 -31.61
CA THR A 9 -5.25 -36.23 -30.97
C THR A 9 -4.71 -35.34 -29.84
N ALA A 10 -4.79 -34.03 -30.05
CA ALA A 10 -4.52 -33.05 -29.00
C ALA A 10 -5.52 -33.32 -27.87
N VAL A 11 -5.06 -34.02 -26.83
CA VAL A 11 -5.76 -34.06 -25.56
C VAL A 11 -5.53 -32.68 -24.94
N ALA A 12 -6.42 -31.76 -25.31
CA ALA A 12 -6.61 -30.53 -24.55
C ALA A 12 -7.05 -30.96 -23.15
N VAL A 13 -6.10 -31.09 -22.22
CA VAL A 13 -6.40 -31.04 -20.80
C VAL A 13 -6.84 -29.62 -20.56
N ALA A 14 -8.16 -29.40 -20.68
CA ALA A 14 -8.81 -28.22 -20.19
C ALA A 14 -8.64 -28.22 -18.67
N VAL A 15 -7.49 -27.70 -18.21
CA VAL A 15 -7.42 -27.10 -16.89
C VAL A 15 -8.31 -25.88 -17.00
N THR A 16 -9.60 -26.09 -16.73
CA THR A 16 -10.57 -25.03 -16.48
C THR A 16 -10.05 -24.25 -15.29
N THR A 17 -9.24 -23.23 -15.58
CA THR A 17 -8.94 -22.14 -14.68
C THR A 17 -10.28 -21.54 -14.27
N PRO A 18 -10.64 -21.51 -12.97
CA PRO A 18 -11.59 -20.54 -12.51
C PRO A 18 -10.86 -19.19 -12.57
N ALA A 19 -10.82 -18.59 -13.75
CA ALA A 19 -10.51 -17.18 -13.94
C ALA A 19 -11.75 -16.36 -13.57
N VAL A 20 -12.20 -16.51 -12.32
CA VAL A 20 -13.30 -15.73 -11.75
C VAL A 20 -12.83 -15.19 -10.40
N ALA A 21 -12.74 -13.87 -10.33
CA ALA A 21 -12.64 -13.04 -9.12
C ALA A 21 -11.30 -12.98 -8.37
N LEU A 22 -10.21 -12.55 -9.02
CA LEU A 22 -9.06 -11.92 -8.35
C LEU A 22 -8.89 -10.42 -8.67
N SER A 23 -9.97 -9.76 -9.08
CA SER A 23 -10.05 -8.29 -9.14
C SER A 23 -11.09 -7.78 -8.16
N VAL A 24 -10.87 -8.02 -6.87
CA VAL A 24 -11.44 -7.18 -5.82
C VAL A 24 -10.30 -6.67 -4.98
N THR A 25 -9.43 -5.87 -5.62
CA THR A 25 -8.83 -4.77 -4.88
C THR A 25 -9.99 -3.84 -4.51
N PRO A 26 -10.17 -3.44 -3.24
CA PRO A 26 -10.99 -2.27 -2.98
C PRO A 26 -10.30 -1.11 -3.72
N ALA A 27 -10.96 -0.66 -4.79
CA ALA A 27 -10.51 0.45 -5.61
C ALA A 27 -10.57 1.74 -4.77
N PHE A 28 -9.49 2.03 -4.06
CA PHE A 28 -9.17 3.39 -3.61
C PHE A 28 -8.16 3.98 -4.59
N ALA A 29 -8.64 4.43 -5.74
CA ALA A 29 -7.84 5.20 -6.69
C ALA A 29 -8.68 6.29 -7.35
N ASP A 30 -8.44 7.52 -6.87
CA ASP A 30 -8.45 8.79 -7.59
C ASP A 30 -9.45 8.96 -8.75
N THR A 31 -10.65 9.46 -8.44
CA THR A 31 -11.43 10.26 -9.39
C THR A 31 -11.07 11.73 -9.20
N LYS A 32 -10.20 12.23 -10.07
CA LYS A 32 -9.94 13.66 -10.27
C LYS A 32 -11.22 14.38 -10.73
N PRO A 33 -11.69 15.45 -10.08
CA PRO A 33 -12.64 16.37 -10.69
C PRO A 33 -11.93 17.59 -11.28
N ASP A 34 -12.41 18.00 -12.44
CA ASP A 34 -12.06 19.24 -13.10
C ASP A 34 -12.37 20.48 -12.25
N THR A 35 -11.53 21.48 -12.49
CA THR A 35 -11.43 22.85 -11.98
C THR A 35 -12.73 23.62 -11.68
N LYS A 36 -12.94 23.96 -10.40
CA LYS A 36 -13.51 25.25 -9.94
C LYS A 36 -13.17 25.52 -8.45
N PRO A 37 -12.79 26.74 -8.03
CA PRO A 37 -12.43 27.02 -6.64
C PRO A 37 -13.68 27.30 -5.79
N ASP A 38 -13.52 27.09 -4.48
CA ASP A 38 -14.47 27.35 -3.37
C ASP A 38 -15.56 26.32 -3.09
N THR A 39 -15.15 25.23 -2.42
CA THR A 39 -15.66 24.71 -1.13
C THR A 39 -15.03 23.34 -0.90
N ARG A 40 -14.10 23.21 0.05
CA ARG A 40 -13.57 21.91 0.49
C ARG A 40 -14.55 21.34 1.52
N PRO A 41 -15.27 20.23 1.26
CA PRO A 41 -15.88 19.47 2.34
C PRO A 41 -14.76 18.84 3.17
N ALA A 42 -14.93 18.83 4.49
CA ALA A 42 -14.06 18.10 5.40
C ALA A 42 -13.92 16.66 4.89
N ALA A 43 -12.68 16.18 4.78
CA ALA A 43 -12.41 14.81 4.39
C ALA A 43 -12.98 13.90 5.48
N GLN A 44 -14.07 13.19 5.17
CA GLN A 44 -14.58 12.11 6.00
C GLN A 44 -13.49 11.03 6.05
N THR A 45 -12.94 10.80 7.24
CA THR A 45 -12.11 9.62 7.51
C THR A 45 -12.97 8.39 7.19
N PRO A 46 -12.48 7.38 6.44
CA PRO A 46 -13.27 6.19 6.17
C PRO A 46 -13.70 5.55 7.49
N ALA A 47 -15.00 5.29 7.64
CA ALA A 47 -15.55 4.63 8.82
C ALA A 47 -14.78 3.33 9.11
N LYS A 48 -14.41 3.10 10.38
CA LYS A 48 -13.80 1.84 10.78
C LYS A 48 -14.78 0.69 10.48
N PRO A 49 -14.32 -0.44 9.92
CA PRO A 49 -15.19 -1.59 9.68
C PRO A 49 -15.72 -2.15 11.01
N THR A 50 -16.99 -2.49 11.03
CA THR A 50 -17.68 -3.09 12.19
C THR A 50 -17.21 -4.52 12.44
N VAL A 51 -17.41 -5.04 13.66
CA VAL A 51 -17.08 -6.45 13.98
C VAL A 51 -17.81 -7.43 13.07
N GLU A 52 -19.08 -7.18 12.73
CA GLU A 52 -19.84 -8.02 11.80
C GLU A 52 -19.23 -8.03 10.39
N GLU A 53 -18.76 -6.88 9.90
CA GLU A 53 -18.04 -6.79 8.62
C GLU A 53 -16.70 -7.53 8.65
N LEU A 54 -15.99 -7.49 9.77
CA LEU A 54 -14.73 -8.22 9.96
C LEU A 54 -14.92 -9.73 10.07
N GLU A 55 -16.00 -10.20 10.72
CA GLU A 55 -16.36 -11.62 10.74
C GLU A 55 -16.71 -12.14 9.34
N LYS A 56 -17.44 -11.35 8.56
CA LYS A 56 -17.71 -11.67 7.15
C LYS A 56 -16.43 -11.69 6.32
N ALA A 57 -15.54 -10.71 6.50
CA ALA A 57 -14.26 -10.66 5.81
C ALA A 57 -13.36 -11.86 6.16
N LEU A 58 -13.35 -12.30 7.43
CA LEU A 58 -12.66 -13.51 7.86
C LEU A 58 -13.24 -14.75 7.17
N ALA A 59 -14.57 -14.92 7.16
CA ALA A 59 -15.21 -16.06 6.48
C ALA A 59 -14.92 -16.09 4.97
N GLU A 60 -14.86 -14.92 4.32
CA GLU A 60 -14.46 -14.82 2.90
C GLU A 60 -12.98 -15.19 2.71
N ALA A 61 -12.08 -14.78 3.62
CA ALA A 61 -10.67 -15.13 3.60
C ALA A 61 -10.45 -16.63 3.84
N GLU A 62 -11.16 -17.25 4.80
CA GLU A 62 -11.11 -18.69 5.07
C GLU A 62 -11.56 -19.51 3.85
N LYS A 63 -12.67 -19.09 3.21
CA LYS A 63 -13.14 -19.73 1.99
C LYS A 63 -12.12 -19.64 0.85
N ALA A 64 -11.43 -18.51 0.72
CA ALA A 64 -10.37 -18.32 -0.26
C ALA A 64 -9.16 -19.21 0.05
N TYR A 65 -8.80 -19.35 1.33
CA TYR A 65 -7.74 -20.25 1.79
C TYR A 65 -8.07 -21.72 1.50
N ASP A 66 -9.28 -22.17 1.81
CA ASP A 66 -9.72 -23.54 1.51
C ASP A 66 -9.67 -23.85 0.01
N ALA A 67 -10.10 -22.90 -0.82
CA ALA A 67 -10.00 -23.02 -2.28
C ALA A 67 -8.54 -23.09 -2.75
N ALA A 68 -7.64 -22.30 -2.16
CA ALA A 68 -6.21 -22.33 -2.47
C ALA A 68 -5.57 -23.66 -2.08
N VAL A 69 -5.90 -24.21 -0.90
CA VAL A 69 -5.43 -25.54 -0.44
C VAL A 69 -5.89 -26.65 -1.39
N LEU A 70 -7.13 -26.62 -1.86
CA LEU A 70 -7.63 -27.59 -2.85
C LEU A 70 -6.90 -27.47 -4.19
N ALA A 71 -6.61 -26.24 -4.64
CA ALA A 71 -5.83 -26.01 -5.84
C ALA A 71 -4.39 -26.49 -5.71
N GLU A 72 -3.75 -26.28 -4.54
CA GLU A 72 -2.42 -26.79 -4.25
C GLU A 72 -2.36 -28.32 -4.25
N ARG A 73 -3.34 -28.98 -3.61
CA ARG A 73 -3.46 -30.44 -3.66
C ARG A 73 -3.59 -30.95 -5.10
N SER A 74 -4.47 -30.33 -5.89
CA SER A 74 -4.65 -30.69 -7.30
C SER A 74 -3.37 -30.48 -8.13
N ALA A 75 -2.60 -29.42 -7.83
CA ALA A 75 -1.33 -29.18 -8.49
C ALA A 75 -0.25 -30.19 -8.07
N ASN A 76 -0.28 -30.66 -6.83
CA ASN A 76 0.61 -31.73 -6.35
C ASN A 76 0.29 -33.06 -7.04
N ASP A 77 -0.98 -33.44 -7.13
CA ASP A 77 -1.42 -34.62 -7.88
C ASP A 77 -0.97 -34.56 -9.34
N ALA A 78 -1.02 -33.37 -9.96
CA ALA A 78 -0.52 -33.16 -11.32
C ALA A 78 1.00 -33.34 -11.45
N VAL A 79 1.77 -32.91 -10.43
CA VAL A 79 3.22 -33.17 -10.37
C VAL A 79 3.49 -34.67 -10.25
N GLU A 80 2.82 -35.36 -9.33
CA GLU A 80 2.96 -36.81 -9.16
C GLU A 80 2.65 -37.57 -10.47
N ALA A 81 1.56 -37.18 -11.15
CA ALA A 81 1.20 -37.74 -12.44
C ALA A 81 2.24 -37.44 -13.54
N ALA A 82 2.86 -36.26 -13.53
CA ALA A 82 3.86 -35.87 -14.54
C ALA A 82 5.24 -36.52 -14.33
N VAL A 83 5.65 -36.74 -13.08
CA VAL A 83 6.95 -37.37 -12.76
C VAL A 83 6.88 -38.89 -12.72
N SER A 84 5.68 -39.47 -12.73
CA SER A 84 5.49 -40.91 -12.75
C SER A 84 6.16 -41.58 -13.95
N ASP A 85 6.74 -42.76 -13.70
CA ASP A 85 7.32 -43.62 -14.73
C ASP A 85 6.29 -44.10 -15.77
N THR A 86 5.01 -44.08 -15.41
CA THR A 86 3.88 -44.45 -16.27
C THR A 86 3.21 -43.24 -16.92
N ALA A 87 3.73 -42.02 -16.72
CA ALA A 87 3.21 -40.83 -17.37
C ALA A 87 3.30 -41.01 -18.91
N PRO A 88 2.26 -40.65 -19.69
CA PRO A 88 2.25 -40.91 -21.13
C PRO A 88 3.47 -40.35 -21.87
N LEU A 89 3.92 -39.14 -21.53
CA LEU A 89 5.10 -38.52 -22.13
C LEU A 89 6.40 -39.21 -21.68
N THR A 90 6.53 -39.61 -20.41
CA THR A 90 7.66 -40.41 -19.92
C THR A 90 7.74 -41.76 -20.65
N VAL A 91 6.59 -42.43 -20.85
CA VAL A 91 6.52 -43.71 -21.58
C VAL A 91 6.87 -43.53 -23.05
N ALA A 92 6.37 -42.49 -23.70
CA ALA A 92 6.70 -42.17 -25.08
C ALA A 92 8.20 -41.89 -25.26
N ALA A 93 8.79 -41.11 -24.36
CA ALA A 93 10.22 -40.81 -24.35
C ALA A 93 11.09 -42.06 -24.13
N LYS A 94 10.69 -42.96 -23.21
CA LYS A 94 11.35 -44.28 -23.04
C LYS A 94 11.27 -45.12 -24.31
N ALA A 95 10.13 -45.13 -24.99
CA ALA A 95 9.97 -45.87 -26.25
C ALA A 95 10.83 -45.28 -27.38
N ALA A 96 10.88 -43.95 -27.50
CA ALA A 96 11.68 -43.26 -28.51
C ALA A 96 13.19 -43.48 -28.30
N ARG A 97 13.68 -43.39 -27.05
CA ARG A 97 15.07 -43.74 -26.73
C ARG A 97 15.43 -45.16 -27.12
N LYS A 98 14.56 -46.12 -26.80
CA LYS A 98 14.79 -47.52 -27.19
C LYS A 98 14.86 -47.68 -28.71
N ALA A 99 14.01 -47.00 -29.46
CA ALA A 99 14.06 -47.02 -30.91
C ALA A 99 15.36 -46.39 -31.45
N ALA A 100 15.84 -45.29 -30.84
CA ALA A 100 17.13 -44.68 -31.18
C ALA A 100 18.31 -45.62 -30.90
N GLU A 101 18.33 -46.31 -29.77
CA GLU A 101 19.35 -47.31 -29.42
C GLU A 101 19.37 -48.47 -30.44
N GLU A 102 18.19 -49.00 -30.80
CA GLU A 102 18.06 -50.06 -31.81
C GLU A 102 18.53 -49.59 -33.19
N ALA A 103 18.19 -48.36 -33.59
CA ALA A 103 18.64 -47.78 -34.86
C ALA A 103 20.15 -47.52 -34.89
N ALA A 104 20.73 -47.07 -33.77
CA ALA A 104 22.18 -46.90 -33.63
C ALA A 104 22.92 -48.24 -33.75
N ALA A 105 22.41 -49.29 -33.09
CA ALA A 105 22.97 -50.64 -33.22
C ALA A 105 22.87 -51.17 -34.66
N ALA A 106 21.76 -50.92 -35.35
CA ALA A 106 21.59 -51.28 -36.76
C ALA A 106 22.61 -50.55 -37.66
N LYS A 107 22.86 -49.26 -37.40
CA LYS A 107 23.90 -48.49 -38.09
C LYS A 107 25.28 -49.10 -37.88
N THR A 108 25.67 -49.41 -36.64
CA THR A 108 26.96 -50.04 -36.33
C THR A 108 27.14 -51.36 -37.09
N ASN A 109 26.10 -52.19 -37.15
CA ASN A 109 26.14 -53.44 -37.89
C ASN A 109 26.27 -53.23 -39.42
N ALA A 110 25.59 -52.22 -39.97
CA ALA A 110 25.68 -51.90 -41.38
C ALA A 110 27.06 -51.32 -41.77
N ASP A 111 27.65 -50.46 -40.92
CA ASP A 111 29.01 -49.94 -41.10
C ASP A 111 30.06 -51.07 -41.04
N LYS A 112 29.86 -52.04 -40.14
CA LYS A 112 30.68 -53.25 -40.10
C LYS A 112 30.56 -54.06 -41.39
N ALA A 113 29.34 -54.24 -41.92
CA ALA A 113 29.14 -54.95 -43.18
C ALA A 113 29.86 -54.29 -44.37
N VAL A 114 29.95 -52.95 -44.41
CA VAL A 114 30.74 -52.23 -45.42
C VAL A 114 32.22 -52.57 -45.29
N THR A 115 32.75 -52.58 -44.06
CA THR A 115 34.16 -52.91 -43.79
C THR A 115 34.47 -54.36 -44.16
N ASP A 116 33.59 -55.28 -43.80
CA ASP A 116 33.74 -56.70 -44.12
C ASP A 116 33.65 -56.94 -45.64
N ALA A 117 32.74 -56.27 -46.35
CA ALA A 117 32.63 -56.35 -47.81
C ALA A 117 33.83 -55.74 -48.54
N GLN A 118 34.38 -54.63 -48.04
CA GLN A 118 35.61 -54.04 -48.58
C GLN A 118 36.80 -54.99 -48.38
N THR A 119 36.93 -55.57 -47.18
CA THR A 119 38.00 -56.54 -46.88
C THR A 119 37.92 -57.75 -47.79
N ALA A 120 36.71 -58.25 -48.09
CA ALA A 120 36.51 -59.37 -49.01
C ALA A 120 36.89 -59.01 -50.46
N LEU A 121 36.59 -57.80 -50.90
CA LEU A 121 36.99 -57.28 -52.21
C LEU A 121 38.52 -57.16 -52.32
N ASP A 122 39.17 -56.62 -51.29
CA ASP A 122 40.63 -56.42 -51.24
C ASP A 122 41.41 -57.75 -51.16
N ALA A 123 40.78 -58.82 -50.68
CA ALA A 123 41.38 -60.15 -50.57
C ALA A 123 41.40 -60.95 -51.89
N LEU A 124 40.74 -60.46 -52.95
CA LEU A 124 40.74 -61.13 -54.25
C LEU A 124 42.14 -61.10 -54.88
N THR A 125 42.62 -62.26 -55.33
CA THR A 125 43.91 -62.38 -56.02
C THR A 125 43.77 -62.08 -57.51
N GLU A 126 44.89 -61.94 -58.22
CA GLU A 126 44.89 -61.74 -59.68
C GLU A 126 44.27 -62.91 -60.46
N GLU A 127 44.15 -64.09 -59.84
CA GLU A 127 43.51 -65.28 -60.41
C GLU A 127 41.98 -65.29 -60.22
N ALA A 128 41.42 -64.35 -59.44
CA ALA A 128 39.98 -64.24 -59.23
C ALA A 128 39.24 -63.95 -60.54
N THR A 129 38.15 -64.70 -60.78
CA THR A 129 37.34 -64.56 -61.98
C THR A 129 36.61 -63.22 -62.01
N GLU A 130 36.29 -62.75 -63.21
CA GLU A 130 35.50 -61.52 -63.42
C GLU A 130 34.14 -61.57 -62.68
N ALA A 131 33.55 -62.78 -62.59
CA ALA A 131 32.31 -63.01 -61.88
C ALA A 131 32.47 -62.80 -60.36
N GLU A 132 33.58 -63.25 -59.77
CA GLU A 132 33.89 -63.06 -58.34
C GLU A 132 34.16 -61.59 -58.01
N ARG A 133 34.93 -60.89 -58.86
CA ARG A 133 35.18 -59.44 -58.71
C ARG A 133 33.86 -58.65 -58.76
N THR A 134 33.03 -58.89 -59.78
CA THR A 134 31.72 -58.24 -59.94
C THR A 134 30.79 -58.52 -58.75
N ALA A 135 30.80 -59.75 -58.22
CA ALA A 135 29.98 -60.10 -57.06
C ALA A 135 30.44 -59.37 -55.79
N ALA A 136 31.75 -59.27 -55.54
CA ALA A 136 32.30 -58.54 -54.40
C ALA A 136 32.05 -57.03 -54.49
N GLU A 137 32.22 -56.43 -55.66
CA GLU A 137 31.88 -55.02 -55.91
C GLU A 137 30.40 -54.74 -55.66
N LYS A 138 29.52 -55.62 -56.14
CA LYS A 138 28.08 -55.52 -55.89
C LYS A 138 27.78 -55.64 -54.39
N ALA A 139 28.40 -56.57 -53.67
CA ALA A 139 28.20 -56.74 -52.23
C ALA A 139 28.62 -55.48 -51.45
N LEU A 140 29.75 -54.86 -51.83
CA LEU A 140 30.20 -53.60 -51.25
C LEU A 140 29.23 -52.45 -51.56
N ALA A 141 28.72 -52.36 -52.79
CA ALA A 141 27.73 -51.35 -53.16
C ALA A 141 26.43 -51.51 -52.36
N ASP A 142 25.91 -52.73 -52.26
CA ASP A 142 24.71 -53.06 -51.47
C ASP A 142 24.93 -52.73 -49.98
N ALA A 143 26.10 -53.07 -49.42
CA ALA A 143 26.45 -52.74 -48.04
C ALA A 143 26.53 -51.22 -47.81
N LYS A 144 27.11 -50.45 -48.73
CA LYS A 144 27.18 -48.98 -48.65
C LYS A 144 25.77 -48.35 -48.68
N THR A 145 24.88 -48.85 -49.52
CA THR A 145 23.48 -48.40 -49.55
C THR A 145 22.75 -48.73 -48.26
N ALA A 146 22.95 -49.93 -47.70
CA ALA A 146 22.37 -50.32 -46.42
C ALA A 146 22.90 -49.44 -45.27
N ALA A 147 24.21 -49.17 -45.23
CA ALA A 147 24.82 -48.29 -44.23
C ALA A 147 24.29 -46.85 -44.32
N ALA A 148 24.15 -46.30 -45.53
CA ALA A 148 23.55 -44.98 -45.71
C ALA A 148 22.09 -44.92 -45.19
N THR A 149 21.30 -45.95 -45.47
CA THR A 149 19.91 -46.06 -44.99
C THR A 149 19.83 -46.18 -43.47
N ALA A 150 20.71 -47.01 -42.88
CA ALA A 150 20.78 -47.17 -41.43
C ALA A 150 21.26 -45.90 -40.74
N ALA A 151 22.20 -45.15 -41.34
CA ALA A 151 22.64 -43.86 -40.84
C ALA A 151 21.51 -42.83 -40.80
N THR A 152 20.73 -42.69 -41.88
CA THR A 152 19.55 -41.81 -41.89
C THR A 152 18.54 -42.23 -40.83
N THR A 153 18.28 -43.53 -40.70
CA THR A 153 17.33 -44.06 -39.71
C THR A 153 17.79 -43.74 -38.28
N ALA A 154 19.08 -43.93 -37.98
CA ALA A 154 19.65 -43.61 -36.67
C ALA A 154 19.50 -42.11 -36.35
N THR A 155 19.86 -41.22 -37.28
CA THR A 155 19.71 -39.76 -37.09
C THR A 155 18.25 -39.36 -36.88
N THR A 156 17.31 -39.93 -37.62
CA THR A 156 15.87 -39.65 -37.42
C THR A 156 15.39 -40.14 -36.05
N ALA A 157 15.74 -41.36 -35.66
CA ALA A 157 15.31 -41.92 -34.38
C ALA A 157 15.91 -41.16 -33.19
N GLU A 158 17.16 -40.69 -33.29
CA GLU A 158 17.81 -39.85 -32.28
C GLU A 158 17.08 -38.50 -32.11
N ALA A 159 16.77 -37.83 -33.22
CA ALA A 159 16.01 -36.57 -33.18
C ALA A 159 14.59 -36.76 -32.61
N GLU A 160 13.92 -37.88 -32.90
CA GLU A 160 12.63 -38.22 -32.32
C GLU A 160 12.72 -38.50 -30.81
N ALA A 161 13.80 -39.14 -30.37
CA ALA A 161 14.06 -39.39 -28.95
C ALA A 161 14.31 -38.09 -28.17
N GLU A 162 15.14 -37.20 -28.71
CA GLU A 162 15.41 -35.88 -28.12
C GLU A 162 14.12 -35.05 -28.00
N ALA A 163 13.33 -34.97 -29.08
CA ALA A 163 12.05 -34.26 -29.04
C ALA A 163 11.05 -34.87 -28.03
N ALA A 164 11.03 -36.20 -27.88
CA ALA A 164 10.16 -36.85 -26.90
C ALA A 164 10.62 -36.58 -25.45
N ASP A 165 11.93 -36.50 -25.22
CA ASP A 165 12.49 -36.13 -23.92
C ASP A 165 12.20 -34.67 -23.55
N GLU A 166 12.39 -33.74 -24.50
CA GLU A 166 12.02 -32.34 -24.31
C GLU A 166 10.54 -32.18 -23.92
N LEU A 167 9.63 -32.87 -24.61
CA LEU A 167 8.20 -32.83 -24.28
C LEU A 167 7.91 -33.38 -22.87
N ALA A 168 8.58 -34.46 -22.46
CA ALA A 168 8.40 -35.03 -21.13
C ALA A 168 8.92 -34.08 -20.03
N ASP A 169 10.06 -33.44 -20.26
CA ASP A 169 10.65 -32.49 -19.32
C ASP A 169 9.86 -31.18 -19.25
N ASP A 170 9.39 -30.66 -20.37
CA ASP A 170 8.51 -29.49 -20.42
C ASP A 170 7.21 -29.71 -19.63
N ALA A 171 6.62 -30.90 -19.73
CA ALA A 171 5.43 -31.26 -18.96
C ALA A 171 5.71 -31.30 -17.46
N ARG A 172 6.86 -31.84 -17.03
CA ARG A 172 7.29 -31.83 -15.63
C ARG A 172 7.50 -30.40 -15.13
N VAL A 173 8.23 -29.60 -15.89
CA VAL A 173 8.50 -28.19 -15.57
C VAL A 173 7.19 -27.40 -15.46
N ALA A 174 6.24 -27.61 -16.37
CA ALA A 174 4.93 -26.98 -16.32
C ALA A 174 4.15 -27.37 -15.06
N ALA A 175 4.15 -28.65 -14.68
CA ALA A 175 3.52 -29.13 -13.45
C ALA A 175 4.14 -28.49 -12.19
N PHE A 176 5.47 -28.47 -12.08
CA PHE A 176 6.15 -27.84 -10.95
C PHE A 176 5.92 -26.33 -10.87
N LYS A 177 5.87 -25.63 -12.02
CA LYS A 177 5.51 -24.20 -12.05
C LYS A 177 4.09 -23.96 -11.55
N ALA A 178 3.15 -24.83 -11.92
CA ALA A 178 1.77 -24.76 -11.44
C ALA A 178 1.69 -24.99 -9.91
N LEU A 179 2.42 -25.99 -9.39
CA LEU A 179 2.50 -26.24 -7.96
C LEU A 179 3.09 -25.05 -7.20
N ALA A 180 4.20 -24.49 -7.67
CA ALA A 180 4.83 -23.32 -7.04
C ALA A 180 3.86 -22.11 -6.99
N LYS A 181 3.09 -21.89 -8.06
CA LYS A 181 2.06 -20.84 -8.08
C LYS A 181 0.94 -21.13 -7.07
N ALA A 182 0.49 -22.37 -6.98
CA ALA A 182 -0.56 -22.76 -6.04
C ALA A 182 -0.10 -22.62 -4.58
N GLN A 183 1.13 -23.04 -4.26
CA GLN A 183 1.75 -22.85 -2.94
C GLN A 183 1.85 -21.38 -2.54
N ASN A 184 2.25 -20.51 -3.47
CA ASN A 184 2.27 -19.07 -3.21
C ASN A 184 0.86 -18.52 -2.93
N ALA A 185 -0.15 -18.94 -3.70
CA ALA A 185 -1.53 -18.54 -3.47
C ALA A 185 -2.05 -19.03 -2.10
N THR A 186 -1.75 -20.26 -1.69
CA THR A 186 -2.09 -20.78 -0.35
C THR A 186 -1.43 -19.94 0.74
N LYS A 187 -0.15 -19.58 0.58
CA LYS A 187 0.59 -18.75 1.53
C LYS A 187 -0.01 -17.35 1.65
N GLU A 188 -0.36 -16.71 0.53
CA GLU A 188 -0.99 -15.39 0.50
C GLU A 188 -2.39 -15.44 1.13
N ALA A 189 -3.19 -16.46 0.83
CA ALA A 189 -4.51 -16.63 1.43
C ALA A 189 -4.43 -16.89 2.94
N LEU A 190 -3.46 -17.69 3.41
CA LEU A 190 -3.23 -17.89 4.84
C LEU A 190 -2.85 -16.58 5.54
N ALA A 191 -1.98 -15.77 4.93
CA ALA A 191 -1.61 -14.47 5.47
C ALA A 191 -2.83 -13.53 5.57
N ALA A 192 -3.75 -13.60 4.60
CA ALA A 192 -5.00 -12.85 4.63
C ALA A 192 -5.94 -13.32 5.76
N VAL A 193 -6.07 -14.64 5.99
CA VAL A 193 -6.80 -15.20 7.13
C VAL A 193 -6.20 -14.70 8.45
N THR A 194 -4.89 -14.85 8.65
CA THR A 194 -4.22 -14.38 9.86
C THR A 194 -4.38 -12.87 10.07
N ALA A 195 -4.33 -12.07 9.01
CA ALA A 195 -4.55 -10.63 9.09
C ALA A 195 -6.01 -10.30 9.47
N ALA A 196 -6.98 -11.03 8.91
CA ALA A 196 -8.40 -10.88 9.22
C ALA A 196 -8.72 -11.29 10.66
N GLU A 197 -8.16 -12.41 11.13
CA GLU A 197 -8.25 -12.84 12.54
C GLU A 197 -7.66 -11.80 13.49
N ALA A 198 -6.47 -11.28 13.19
CA ALA A 198 -5.83 -10.26 14.02
C ALA A 198 -6.62 -8.93 14.02
N ALA A 199 -7.23 -8.55 12.88
CA ALA A 199 -8.11 -7.39 12.80
C ALA A 199 -9.39 -7.59 13.60
N LEU A 200 -10.00 -8.77 13.51
CA LEU A 200 -11.19 -9.14 14.28
C LEU A 200 -10.90 -9.18 15.78
N GLU A 201 -9.80 -9.79 16.21
CA GLU A 201 -9.37 -9.77 17.61
C GLU A 201 -9.11 -8.35 18.11
N ARG A 202 -8.47 -7.51 17.30
CA ARG A 202 -8.23 -6.11 17.67
C ARG A 202 -9.54 -5.35 17.79
N ALA A 203 -10.49 -5.53 16.86
CA ALA A 203 -11.80 -4.89 16.95
C ALA A 203 -12.58 -5.36 18.19
N LYS A 204 -12.55 -6.66 18.50
CA LYS A 204 -13.16 -7.21 19.72
C LYS A 204 -12.50 -6.70 21.00
N LYS A 205 -11.16 -6.60 21.02
CA LYS A 205 -10.42 -5.99 22.15
C LYS A 205 -10.64 -4.48 22.23
N GLU A 206 -10.80 -3.78 21.11
CA GLU A 206 -11.19 -2.36 21.10
C GLU A 206 -12.61 -2.20 21.65
N GLU A 207 -13.56 -3.09 21.35
CA GLU A 207 -14.90 -3.11 21.98
C GLU A 207 -14.85 -3.49 23.48
N GLU A 208 -13.92 -4.36 23.89
CA GLU A 208 -13.79 -4.84 25.27
C GLU A 208 -12.97 -3.90 26.18
N GLU A 209 -11.92 -3.25 25.65
CA GLU A 209 -11.06 -2.28 26.33
C GLU A 209 -11.53 -0.82 26.15
N ASN A 210 -12.41 -0.55 25.18
CA ASN A 210 -13.25 0.65 25.09
C ASN A 210 -14.72 0.24 24.90
N PRO A 211 -15.44 -0.14 25.98
CA PRO A 211 -16.90 -0.26 25.94
C PRO A 211 -17.62 1.11 25.79
N GLY A 212 -16.93 2.13 25.29
CA GLY A 212 -17.30 3.54 25.31
C GLY A 212 -16.07 4.38 25.66
N GLY A 213 -15.66 5.28 24.78
CA GLY A 213 -14.59 6.24 25.06
C GLY A 213 -15.02 7.13 26.22
N GLY A 214 -14.52 6.83 27.43
CA GLY A 214 -15.01 7.47 28.66
C GLY A 214 -16.42 7.01 29.00
N ASP A 215 -16.54 6.12 29.97
CA ASP A 215 -17.80 5.81 30.66
C ASP A 215 -18.99 5.36 29.77
N GLY A 216 -18.80 4.37 28.89
CA GLY A 216 -19.94 3.58 28.38
C GLY A 216 -20.90 4.28 27.39
N CYS A 217 -20.56 5.47 26.90
CA CYS A 217 -21.41 6.24 25.98
C CYS A 217 -21.08 5.95 24.51
N LEU A 218 -22.11 5.92 23.65
CA LEU A 218 -22.00 5.62 22.22
C LEU A 218 -22.03 6.89 21.36
N ASP A 219 -21.40 6.86 20.18
CA ASP A 219 -21.55 7.93 19.19
C ASP A 219 -23.02 8.08 18.78
N GLU A 220 -23.54 9.31 18.86
CA GLU A 220 -24.91 9.66 18.49
C GLU A 220 -24.88 10.64 17.30
N PRO A 221 -24.98 10.14 16.05
CA PRO A 221 -24.90 10.98 14.85
C PRO A 221 -25.91 12.12 14.78
N GLY A 222 -27.03 12.03 15.51
CA GLY A 222 -27.99 13.12 15.61
C GLY A 222 -27.57 14.22 16.59
N LEU A 223 -26.68 13.98 17.56
CA LEU A 223 -26.15 15.02 18.42
C LEU A 223 -25.01 15.73 17.69
N THR A 224 -25.14 17.04 17.50
CA THR A 224 -24.15 17.83 16.75
C THR A 224 -23.72 19.09 17.48
N THR A 225 -22.44 19.42 17.37
CA THR A 225 -21.84 20.62 17.96
C THR A 225 -21.22 21.49 16.89
N VAL A 226 -21.66 22.74 16.79
CA VAL A 226 -21.19 23.69 15.76
C VAL A 226 -20.64 24.94 16.41
N VAL A 227 -19.38 25.25 16.12
CA VAL A 227 -18.67 26.43 16.62
C VAL A 227 -18.80 27.57 15.62
N LYS A 228 -19.14 28.77 16.10
CA LYS A 228 -19.33 29.98 15.28
C LYS A 228 -18.65 31.19 15.92
N GLY A 229 -17.93 31.94 15.09
CA GLY A 229 -17.34 33.22 15.48
C GLY A 229 -15.99 33.12 16.19
N LEU A 230 -15.35 31.94 16.23
CA LEU A 230 -13.95 31.86 16.63
C LEU A 230 -13.08 32.50 15.53
N PRO A 231 -12.29 33.54 15.83
CA PRO A 231 -11.42 34.14 14.84
C PRO A 231 -10.25 33.19 14.52
N SER A 232 -9.80 33.20 13.27
CA SER A 232 -8.63 32.40 12.86
C SER A 232 -7.30 32.91 13.45
N LYS A 233 -7.32 34.06 14.13
CA LYS A 233 -6.17 34.67 14.80
C LYS A 233 -6.59 35.33 16.11
N VAL A 234 -5.75 35.21 17.13
CA VAL A 234 -5.89 35.90 18.41
C VAL A 234 -4.57 36.54 18.80
N THR A 235 -4.61 37.64 19.56
CA THR A 235 -3.39 38.34 20.00
C THR A 235 -3.22 38.19 21.50
N ALA A 236 -1.99 37.95 21.97
CA ALA A 236 -1.68 37.89 23.39
C ALA A 236 -2.10 39.19 24.11
N GLY A 237 -2.78 39.03 25.25
CA GLY A 237 -3.36 40.15 26.01
C GLY A 237 -4.77 40.55 25.58
N THR A 238 -5.39 39.80 24.65
CA THR A 238 -6.77 40.04 24.21
C THR A 238 -7.70 38.92 24.66
N ALA A 239 -9.00 39.17 24.52
CA ALA A 239 -10.04 38.18 24.72
C ALA A 239 -10.96 38.14 23.51
N THR A 240 -11.37 36.96 23.09
CA THR A 240 -12.37 36.77 22.03
C THR A 240 -13.54 35.95 22.54
N THR A 241 -14.72 36.13 21.93
CA THR A 241 -15.94 35.41 22.28
C THR A 241 -16.51 34.76 21.04
N PHE A 242 -16.92 33.51 21.18
CA PHE A 242 -17.52 32.70 20.12
C PHE A 242 -18.68 31.88 20.71
N SER A 243 -19.48 31.26 19.85
CA SER A 243 -20.67 30.51 20.26
C SER A 243 -20.57 29.06 19.82
N VAL A 244 -21.03 28.18 20.68
CA VAL A 244 -21.18 26.75 20.45
C VAL A 244 -22.66 26.46 20.39
N ARG A 245 -23.13 25.88 19.29
CA ARG A 245 -24.50 25.39 19.17
C ARG A 245 -24.49 23.88 19.28
N VAL A 246 -25.16 23.36 20.29
CA VAL A 246 -25.44 21.93 20.42
C VAL A 246 -26.86 21.67 19.94
N THR A 247 -27.05 20.70 19.06
CA THR A 247 -28.36 20.37 18.47
C THR A 247 -28.65 18.89 18.67
N ASN A 248 -29.82 18.59 19.24
CA ASN A 248 -30.38 17.25 19.25
C ASN A 248 -31.14 17.03 17.93
N GLY A 249 -30.47 16.43 16.94
CA GLY A 249 -31.05 16.01 15.66
C GLY A 249 -31.62 14.59 15.69
N THR A 250 -31.64 13.92 16.84
CA THR A 250 -32.22 12.59 17.02
C THR A 250 -33.74 12.66 17.17
N ASP A 251 -34.40 11.50 17.19
CA ASP A 251 -35.80 11.32 17.56
C ASP A 251 -36.01 11.09 19.07
N LYS A 252 -34.94 11.13 19.87
CA LYS A 252 -34.94 10.86 21.32
C LYS A 252 -34.98 12.14 22.15
N HIS A 253 -35.59 12.04 23.33
CA HIS A 253 -35.40 13.04 24.38
C HIS A 253 -34.05 12.80 25.04
N LEU A 254 -33.26 13.87 25.24
CA LEU A 254 -31.99 13.81 25.97
C LEU A 254 -32.18 14.52 27.30
N ASP A 255 -32.00 13.81 28.42
CA ASP A 255 -32.37 14.34 29.75
C ASP A 255 -31.35 15.34 30.29
N GLN A 256 -30.06 15.09 30.05
CA GLN A 256 -28.99 16.01 30.39
C GLN A 256 -27.96 16.07 29.26
N VAL A 257 -27.87 17.21 28.57
CA VAL A 257 -26.83 17.47 27.58
C VAL A 257 -25.73 18.32 28.22
N ILE A 258 -24.49 17.85 28.11
CA ILE A 258 -23.29 18.48 28.62
C ILE A 258 -22.36 18.85 27.46
N THR A 259 -21.47 19.82 27.66
CA THR A 259 -20.53 20.27 26.62
C THR A 259 -19.11 20.14 27.12
N TYR A 260 -18.30 19.36 26.42
CA TYR A 260 -16.85 19.37 26.60
C TYR A 260 -16.25 20.56 25.84
N ALA A 261 -15.38 21.35 26.47
CA ALA A 261 -14.73 22.49 25.86
C ALA A 261 -13.27 22.64 26.33
N GLY A 262 -12.34 22.10 25.55
CA GLY A 262 -10.90 22.21 25.76
C GLY A 262 -10.22 23.22 24.83
N VAL A 263 -9.10 23.76 25.27
CA VAL A 263 -8.16 24.52 24.42
C VAL A 263 -6.75 23.96 24.57
N HIS A 264 -6.12 23.68 23.44
CA HIS A 264 -4.70 23.35 23.39
C HIS A 264 -3.95 24.40 22.59
N ALA A 265 -2.68 24.61 22.93
CA ALA A 265 -1.82 25.47 22.14
C ALA A 265 -0.35 25.09 22.27
N THR A 266 0.38 25.26 21.18
CA THR A 266 1.83 25.06 21.12
C THR A 266 2.53 26.31 20.61
N ASP A 267 3.80 26.49 21.00
CA ASP A 267 4.63 27.53 20.39
C ASP A 267 4.85 27.27 18.88
N LYS A 268 5.49 28.22 18.17
CA LYS A 268 5.77 28.08 16.73
C LYS A 268 6.55 26.83 16.32
N SER A 269 7.23 26.18 17.25
CA SER A 269 7.97 24.94 16.97
C SER A 269 7.09 23.70 17.03
N GLY A 270 5.88 23.81 17.59
CA GLY A 270 4.99 22.69 17.89
C GLY A 270 5.43 21.85 19.10
N ALA A 271 6.58 22.14 19.70
CA ALA A 271 7.20 21.28 20.72
C ALA A 271 6.88 21.70 22.16
N LYS A 272 6.51 22.97 22.41
CA LYS A 272 6.22 23.46 23.76
C LYS A 272 4.74 23.76 23.92
N ASP A 273 4.13 23.14 24.91
CA ASP A 273 2.79 23.48 25.36
C ASP A 273 2.75 24.89 25.96
N ILE A 274 1.87 25.71 25.42
CA ILE A 274 1.57 27.07 25.86
C ILE A 274 0.09 27.24 26.27
N ALA A 275 -0.69 26.16 26.33
CA ALA A 275 -2.12 26.19 26.70
C ALA A 275 -2.38 26.80 28.07
N LYS A 276 -1.43 26.68 29.02
CA LYS A 276 -1.49 27.32 30.35
C LYS A 276 -1.65 28.85 30.34
N TYR A 277 -1.40 29.50 29.21
CA TYR A 277 -1.59 30.95 29.03
C TYR A 277 -2.96 31.32 28.44
N LEU A 278 -3.76 30.31 28.11
CA LEU A 278 -5.11 30.45 27.57
C LEU A 278 -6.11 30.05 28.65
N LYS A 279 -7.23 30.77 28.71
CA LYS A 279 -8.31 30.44 29.61
C LYS A 279 -9.64 30.46 28.86
N LEU A 280 -10.35 29.34 28.91
CA LEU A 280 -11.75 29.27 28.47
C LEU A 280 -12.68 29.58 29.63
N THR A 281 -13.67 30.42 29.34
CA THR A 281 -14.81 30.69 30.21
C THR A 281 -16.09 30.57 29.40
N TRP A 282 -17.20 30.26 30.05
CA TRP A 282 -18.49 30.04 29.40
C TRP A 282 -19.60 30.89 30.02
N SER A 283 -20.65 31.15 29.27
CA SER A 283 -21.91 31.74 29.75
C SER A 283 -23.06 31.32 28.86
N THR A 284 -24.28 31.40 29.37
CA THR A 284 -25.51 31.12 28.61
C THR A 284 -26.52 32.25 28.77
N ALA A 285 -27.62 32.21 28.03
CA ALA A 285 -28.71 33.17 28.23
C ALA A 285 -29.33 33.05 29.64
N ALA A 286 -29.39 31.84 30.19
CA ALA A 286 -29.92 31.56 31.52
C ALA A 286 -28.90 31.88 32.64
N SER A 287 -27.60 31.68 32.39
CA SER A 287 -26.50 32.06 33.28
C SER A 287 -25.57 33.07 32.58
N PRO A 288 -25.89 34.38 32.59
CA PRO A 288 -25.16 35.38 31.80
C PRO A 288 -23.80 35.78 32.40
N LYS A 289 -23.44 35.25 33.57
CA LYS A 289 -22.14 35.51 34.20
C LYS A 289 -21.10 34.54 33.65
N TRP A 290 -19.91 35.05 33.32
CA TRP A 290 -18.80 34.22 32.86
C TRP A 290 -18.32 33.28 33.97
N GLN A 291 -18.32 31.99 33.68
CA GLN A 291 -17.89 30.90 34.55
C GLN A 291 -16.66 30.24 33.95
N ALA A 292 -15.75 29.74 34.78
CA ALA A 292 -14.65 28.92 34.27
C ALA A 292 -15.21 27.60 33.75
N VAL A 293 -14.61 27.07 32.67
CA VAL A 293 -14.74 25.63 32.38
C VAL A 293 -14.02 24.90 33.53
N ASP A 294 -14.61 23.80 34.00
CA ASP A 294 -14.02 23.02 35.09
C ASP A 294 -12.69 22.37 34.69
N ASP A 295 -12.01 21.76 35.66
CA ASP A 295 -10.70 21.12 35.45
C ASP A 295 -10.79 19.85 34.58
N ASP A 296 -11.99 19.24 34.48
CA ASP A 296 -12.28 18.08 33.63
C ASP A 296 -12.76 18.50 32.21
N HIS A 297 -12.81 19.81 31.95
CA HIS A 297 -13.22 20.48 30.72
C HIS A 297 -14.70 20.34 30.35
N TYR A 298 -15.54 19.95 31.29
CA TYR A 298 -16.99 19.82 31.11
C TYR A 298 -17.76 21.09 31.51
N ILE A 299 -18.97 21.18 30.97
CA ILE A 299 -19.93 22.25 31.22
C ILE A 299 -21.30 21.60 31.41
N ASP A 300 -21.56 21.15 32.63
CA ASP A 300 -22.70 20.27 32.94
C ASP A 300 -24.04 21.02 33.06
N ASP A 301 -23.99 22.28 33.50
CA ASP A 301 -25.17 23.08 33.86
C ASP A 301 -25.57 24.11 32.79
N ALA A 302 -24.96 24.08 31.60
CA ALA A 302 -25.21 25.09 30.57
C ALA A 302 -26.49 24.86 29.75
N ILE A 303 -26.81 23.60 29.45
CA ILE A 303 -27.86 23.23 28.49
C ILE A 303 -29.03 22.54 29.19
N GLY A 304 -28.78 21.44 29.90
CA GLY A 304 -29.84 20.61 30.49
C GLY A 304 -30.53 19.73 29.43
N ALA A 305 -31.82 19.47 29.59
CA ALA A 305 -32.57 18.58 28.69
C ALA A 305 -32.80 19.18 27.29
N LEU A 306 -32.72 18.36 26.24
CA LEU A 306 -33.07 18.75 24.87
C LEU A 306 -34.05 17.76 24.24
N LYS A 307 -35.18 18.27 23.75
CA LYS A 307 -36.15 17.49 22.96
C LYS A 307 -35.63 17.22 21.54
N PRO A 308 -36.24 16.24 20.83
CA PRO A 308 -35.98 16.03 19.41
C PRO A 308 -36.08 17.33 18.60
N GLY A 309 -35.04 17.64 17.83
CA GLY A 309 -34.93 18.85 17.00
C GLY A 309 -34.57 20.13 17.78
N GLU A 310 -34.42 20.08 19.10
CA GLU A 310 -34.07 21.24 19.92
C GLU A 310 -32.58 21.57 19.85
N LYS A 311 -32.23 22.82 20.15
CA LYS A 311 -30.86 23.32 20.15
C LYS A 311 -30.64 24.28 21.31
N ALA A 312 -29.43 24.27 21.84
CA ALA A 312 -28.96 25.24 22.81
C ALA A 312 -27.67 25.90 22.34
N ASP A 313 -27.48 27.16 22.76
CA ASP A 313 -26.29 27.94 22.45
C ASP A 313 -25.52 28.24 23.76
N VAL A 314 -24.25 27.83 23.80
CA VAL A 314 -23.29 28.17 24.87
C VAL A 314 -22.31 29.19 24.32
N ARG A 315 -22.10 30.30 25.03
CA ARG A 315 -21.09 31.29 24.65
C ARG A 315 -19.79 30.94 25.34
N LEU A 316 -18.71 30.84 24.57
CA LEU A 316 -17.36 30.66 25.07
C LEU A 316 -16.54 31.93 24.88
N ARG A 317 -15.67 32.21 25.84
CA ARG A 317 -14.71 33.30 25.81
C ARG A 317 -13.32 32.73 26.05
N LEU A 318 -12.42 33.03 25.13
CA LEU A 318 -11.00 32.71 25.20
C LEU A 318 -10.23 33.95 25.61
N ASP A 319 -9.69 33.96 26.82
CA ASP A 319 -8.76 34.97 27.31
C ASP A 319 -7.32 34.49 27.04
N VAL A 320 -6.53 35.34 26.36
CA VAL A 320 -5.14 35.05 26.00
C VAL A 320 -4.23 35.92 26.87
N ASP A 321 -3.42 35.33 27.74
CA ASP A 321 -2.52 36.09 28.62
C ASP A 321 -1.54 36.93 27.79
N ALA A 322 -1.18 38.12 28.26
CA ALA A 322 -0.26 39.03 27.55
C ALA A 322 1.14 38.44 27.36
N LYS A 323 1.52 37.43 28.15
CA LYS A 323 2.81 36.72 28.07
C LYS A 323 2.77 35.54 27.11
N THR A 324 1.62 35.23 26.49
CA THR A 324 1.48 34.11 25.56
C THR A 324 2.45 34.32 24.38
N PRO A 325 3.39 33.39 24.15
CA PRO A 325 4.24 33.44 22.97
C PRO A 325 3.41 33.27 21.69
N ALA A 326 3.96 33.71 20.57
CA ALA A 326 3.34 33.39 19.29
C ALA A 326 3.39 31.86 19.04
N GLY A 327 2.34 31.32 18.45
CA GLY A 327 2.14 29.88 18.33
C GLY A 327 0.86 29.52 17.58
N GLN A 328 0.43 28.27 17.71
CA GLN A 328 -0.82 27.77 17.15
C GLN A 328 -1.68 27.25 18.29
N GLY A 329 -2.96 27.59 18.27
CA GLY A 329 -3.96 27.10 19.18
C GLY A 329 -5.04 26.34 18.45
N LEU A 330 -5.74 25.48 19.17
CA LEU A 330 -6.95 24.84 18.67
C LEU A 330 -7.91 24.61 19.85
N THR A 331 -9.20 24.67 19.55
CA THR A 331 -10.27 24.29 20.51
C THR A 331 -10.79 22.91 20.15
N PHE A 332 -11.08 22.10 21.16
CA PHE A 332 -11.78 20.82 21.04
C PHE A 332 -13.11 20.96 21.76
N ILE A 333 -14.22 20.87 21.02
CA ILE A 333 -15.55 21.08 21.60
C ILE A 333 -16.47 19.95 21.17
N ALA A 334 -17.00 19.20 22.13
CA ALA A 334 -17.90 18.07 21.90
C ALA A 334 -19.18 18.26 22.72
N GLY A 335 -20.24 17.58 22.32
CA GLY A 335 -21.48 17.54 23.09
C GLY A 335 -21.77 16.11 23.49
N ASP A 336 -22.12 15.90 24.76
CA ASP A 336 -22.48 14.57 25.26
C ASP A 336 -23.85 14.65 25.92
N TYR A 337 -24.51 13.51 26.09
CA TYR A 337 -25.73 13.42 26.87
C TYR A 337 -25.70 12.22 27.81
N LEU A 338 -26.40 12.39 28.93
CA LEU A 338 -26.72 11.34 29.88
C LEU A 338 -28.22 11.36 30.13
N ASN A 339 -28.85 10.19 30.02
CA ASN A 339 -30.26 10.00 30.33
C ASN A 339 -30.42 9.36 31.71
N GLU A 340 -31.59 9.56 32.32
CA GLU A 340 -31.92 9.01 33.64
C GLU A 340 -31.96 7.47 33.64
N ASP A 341 -32.21 6.86 32.48
CA ASP A 341 -32.20 5.40 32.29
C ASP A 341 -30.78 4.80 32.18
N GLY A 342 -29.75 5.64 32.27
CA GLY A 342 -28.35 5.26 32.19
C GLY A 342 -27.83 5.13 30.76
N THR A 343 -28.64 5.41 29.74
CA THR A 343 -28.14 5.54 28.37
C THR A 343 -27.42 6.86 28.20
N CYS A 344 -26.36 6.86 27.40
CA CYS A 344 -25.59 8.06 27.14
C CYS A 344 -24.96 8.00 25.75
N GLY A 345 -24.59 9.17 25.24
CA GLY A 345 -23.93 9.25 23.95
C GLY A 345 -23.20 10.57 23.72
N LEU A 346 -22.33 10.57 22.73
CA LEU A 346 -21.44 11.68 22.41
C LEU A 346 -21.57 12.09 20.95
N THR A 347 -21.22 13.34 20.65
CA THR A 347 -21.05 13.79 19.26
C THR A 347 -19.99 12.93 18.56
N PRO A 348 -20.25 12.35 17.37
CA PRO A 348 -19.29 11.47 16.70
C PRO A 348 -17.95 12.14 16.38
N ASP A 349 -17.98 13.45 16.13
CA ASP A 349 -16.80 14.27 15.89
C ASP A 349 -16.82 15.49 16.80
N ALA A 350 -15.73 15.69 17.55
CA ALA A 350 -15.50 16.96 18.24
C ALA A 350 -15.29 18.07 17.20
N ALA A 351 -15.89 19.24 17.44
CA ALA A 351 -15.65 20.44 16.67
C ALA A 351 -14.24 20.98 16.97
N VAL A 352 -13.28 20.58 16.15
CA VAL A 352 -11.89 21.07 16.22
C VAL A 352 -11.75 22.36 15.42
N ASN A 353 -11.35 23.45 16.08
CA ASN A 353 -11.16 24.75 15.41
C ASN A 353 -9.78 25.32 15.74
N GLU A 354 -8.96 25.48 14.71
CA GLU A 354 -7.60 26.03 14.80
C GLU A 354 -7.57 27.56 14.71
N PHE A 355 -6.60 28.17 15.37
CA PHE A 355 -6.33 29.60 15.32
C PHE A 355 -4.84 29.92 15.55
N ASP A 356 -4.34 30.97 14.91
CA ASP A 356 -2.98 31.47 15.17
C ASP A 356 -2.95 32.34 16.42
N ILE A 357 -1.89 32.21 17.23
CA ILE A 357 -1.62 33.08 18.36
C ILE A 357 -0.51 34.06 17.96
N GLU A 358 -0.84 35.35 17.93
CA GLU A 358 0.11 36.42 17.74
C GLU A 358 0.65 36.89 19.11
N ALA A 359 1.97 37.06 19.21
CA ALA A 359 2.57 37.66 20.40
C ALA A 359 2.08 39.10 20.56
N ALA A 360 2.08 39.59 21.81
CA ALA A 360 1.71 40.97 22.08
C ALA A 360 2.61 41.94 21.28
N ALA A 361 2.01 43.02 20.76
CA ALA A 361 2.80 44.06 20.09
C ALA A 361 3.89 44.56 21.05
N GLY A 362 5.15 44.37 20.68
CA GLY A 362 6.28 44.83 21.47
C GLY A 362 6.16 46.33 21.73
N LYS A 363 6.41 46.78 22.97
CA LYS A 363 6.64 48.21 23.20
C LYS A 363 7.79 48.66 22.29
N PRO A 364 7.68 49.81 21.59
CA PRO A 364 8.76 50.27 20.73
C PRO A 364 10.03 50.45 21.57
N SER A 365 11.06 49.68 21.26
CA SER A 365 12.38 49.84 21.85
C SER A 365 12.95 51.21 21.46
N PRO A 366 13.66 51.93 22.34
CA PRO A 366 14.27 53.21 22.00
C PRO A 366 15.24 53.05 20.83
N LYS A 367 15.12 53.92 19.83
CA LYS A 367 16.01 53.98 18.66
C LYS A 367 17.47 54.12 19.14
N PRO A 368 18.42 53.29 18.67
CA PRO A 368 19.81 53.43 19.08
C PRO A 368 20.39 54.74 18.52
N THR A 369 20.97 55.54 19.42
CA THR A 369 21.69 56.78 19.13
C THR A 369 23.00 56.48 18.40
N PRO A 370 23.32 57.11 17.26
CA PRO A 370 24.57 56.86 16.56
C PRO A 370 25.74 57.55 17.28
N LYS A 371 26.82 56.80 17.55
CA LYS A 371 28.09 57.35 18.05
C LYS A 371 29.06 57.56 16.86
N PRO A 372 29.79 58.69 16.78
CA PRO A 372 30.51 59.08 15.57
C PRO A 372 31.89 58.41 15.48
N SER A 373 32.34 58.15 14.25
CA SER A 373 33.74 57.83 13.96
C SER A 373 34.34 58.96 13.12
N THR A 374 35.43 59.53 13.62
CA THR A 374 36.23 60.58 13.00
C THR A 374 37.56 60.02 12.50
N SER A 375 37.84 60.30 11.21
CA SER A 375 39.15 60.47 10.52
C SER A 375 40.23 59.37 10.67
N THR A 376 40.97 58.96 9.64
CA THR A 376 41.82 59.81 8.77
C THR A 376 42.35 58.99 7.58
N THR A 377 42.42 59.63 6.42
CA THR A 377 42.97 59.13 5.15
C THR A 377 44.46 59.49 5.01
N ALA A 378 45.27 58.61 4.43
CA ALA A 378 46.48 58.97 3.65
C ALA A 378 46.95 57.79 2.75
N PRO A 379 47.63 58.04 1.60
CA PRO A 379 47.31 57.36 0.32
C PRO A 379 48.50 56.68 -0.42
N ALA A 380 48.19 55.87 -1.45
CA ALA A 380 48.71 55.94 -2.85
C ALA A 380 48.92 54.57 -3.57
N ALA A 381 48.75 54.63 -4.90
CA ALA A 381 48.94 53.65 -5.99
C ALA A 381 47.80 52.62 -6.17
N GLY A 382 47.15 52.46 -7.33
CA GLY A 382 47.31 53.00 -8.69
C GLY A 382 46.44 52.13 -9.62
N ASN A 383 45.86 52.76 -10.65
CA ASN A 383 45.15 52.18 -11.82
C ASN A 383 43.66 51.85 -11.62
N GLY A 384 42.82 52.82 -11.98
CA GLY A 384 41.38 52.65 -12.16
C GLY A 384 40.98 52.52 -13.63
N VAL A 385 39.87 51.83 -13.87
CA VAL A 385 38.74 52.33 -14.71
C VAL A 385 37.47 51.55 -14.33
N THR A 386 36.38 52.29 -14.19
CA THR A 386 35.05 51.96 -13.65
C THR A 386 34.09 51.35 -14.69
N PRO A 387 33.06 50.58 -14.30
CA PRO A 387 31.91 50.28 -15.15
C PRO A 387 30.90 51.44 -15.13
N GLN A 388 30.41 51.83 -16.31
CA GLN A 388 29.44 52.92 -16.49
C GLN A 388 28.30 52.42 -17.39
N GLY A 389 27.05 52.74 -17.01
CA GLY A 389 25.99 53.01 -17.99
C GLY A 389 24.73 52.14 -17.92
N SER A 390 23.67 52.71 -17.34
CA SER A 390 22.27 52.39 -17.60
C SER A 390 21.86 52.82 -19.03
N GLY A 391 20.91 52.13 -19.67
CA GLY A 391 20.20 52.66 -20.84
C GLY A 391 19.48 51.65 -21.76
N THR A 392 18.15 51.59 -21.61
CA THR A 392 17.05 51.07 -22.47
C THR A 392 17.28 50.79 -23.96
N SER A 393 16.77 49.66 -24.48
CA SER A 393 15.83 49.56 -25.62
C SER A 393 15.45 48.10 -25.99
N VAL A 394 14.20 47.93 -26.42
CA VAL A 394 13.52 46.71 -26.94
C VAL A 394 13.65 46.72 -28.48
N PRO A 395 13.20 45.71 -29.26
CA PRO A 395 13.56 44.29 -29.41
C PRO A 395 14.19 43.99 -30.80
N ALA A 396 14.79 42.81 -31.03
CA ALA A 396 14.73 42.15 -32.35
C ALA A 396 15.27 40.71 -32.33
N THR A 397 14.43 39.86 -32.91
CA THR A 397 14.64 38.52 -33.46
C THR A 397 15.97 38.25 -34.14
N THR A 398 16.61 37.12 -33.80
CA THR A 398 17.35 36.29 -34.75
C THR A 398 17.08 34.81 -34.47
N THR A 399 16.31 34.20 -35.36
CA THR A 399 16.28 32.76 -35.62
C THR A 399 17.67 32.26 -36.00
N SER A 400 18.19 31.30 -35.25
CA SER A 400 19.18 30.34 -35.74
C SER A 400 19.01 29.01 -35.01
N THR A 401 18.48 28.05 -35.75
CA THR A 401 18.39 26.63 -35.44
C THR A 401 19.76 25.98 -35.56
N LEU A 402 20.31 25.44 -34.46
CA LEU A 402 21.25 24.34 -34.51
C LEU A 402 20.63 23.13 -33.81
N ALA A 403 20.67 22.01 -34.54
CA ALA A 403 20.10 20.72 -34.20
C ALA A 403 21.06 19.86 -33.37
N ALA A 404 20.50 18.74 -32.90
CA ALA A 404 21.11 17.56 -32.28
C ALA A 404 21.47 17.73 -30.80
N THR A 405 21.00 16.92 -29.85
CA THR A 405 20.29 15.62 -29.86
C THR A 405 19.86 15.33 -28.42
N GLY A 406 18.64 14.81 -28.22
CA GLY A 406 18.30 13.89 -27.12
C GLY A 406 18.32 14.41 -25.68
N SER A 407 17.26 15.11 -25.27
CA SER A 407 16.79 15.05 -23.87
C SER A 407 15.43 14.38 -23.88
N SER A 408 15.31 13.23 -23.23
CA SER A 408 14.04 12.85 -22.62
C SER A 408 14.26 12.96 -21.12
N ASP A 409 13.71 14.03 -20.58
CA ASP A 409 13.52 14.28 -19.16
C ASP A 409 12.70 13.15 -18.54
N ALA A 410 13.36 12.24 -17.82
CA ALA A 410 12.69 11.26 -16.96
C ALA A 410 13.52 10.82 -15.75
N THR A 411 14.56 11.57 -15.38
CA THR A 411 15.37 11.26 -14.18
C THR A 411 15.83 12.56 -13.55
N THR A 412 14.96 13.23 -12.79
CA THR A 412 15.25 14.01 -11.55
C THR A 412 13.91 14.61 -11.07
N GLN A 413 13.01 13.79 -10.51
CA GLN A 413 11.86 14.27 -9.72
C GLN A 413 11.48 13.34 -8.55
N LEU A 414 12.39 12.51 -8.06
CA LEU A 414 12.20 11.71 -6.84
C LEU A 414 13.36 11.95 -5.87
N ALA A 415 13.44 13.18 -5.37
CA ALA A 415 14.27 13.51 -4.22
C ALA A 415 13.73 14.80 -3.58
N LEU A 416 12.59 14.71 -2.87
CA LEU A 416 12.20 15.65 -1.80
C LEU A 416 10.91 15.16 -1.11
N ALA A 417 11.01 14.27 -0.12
CA ALA A 417 9.99 14.05 0.91
C ALA A 417 10.51 13.08 1.99
N SER A 418 11.49 13.54 2.78
CA SER A 418 11.91 12.85 4.01
C SER A 418 11.80 13.85 5.16
N GLY A 419 10.72 13.78 5.92
CA GLY A 419 10.53 14.58 7.13
C GLY A 419 9.13 14.49 7.72
N ALA A 420 9.08 14.19 9.03
CA ALA A 420 7.96 14.27 9.97
C ALA A 420 7.07 13.01 10.16
N ALA A 421 7.51 12.10 11.04
CA ALA A 421 6.64 11.20 11.80
C ALA A 421 7.27 10.83 13.16
N VAL A 422 7.51 11.84 14.01
CA VAL A 422 7.77 11.64 15.45
C VAL A 422 7.16 12.82 16.20
N ALA A 423 5.89 12.72 16.59
CA ALA A 423 5.27 13.60 17.60
C ALA A 423 3.81 13.20 17.88
N LEU A 424 3.53 12.01 18.41
CA LEU A 424 2.27 11.71 19.12
C LEU A 424 2.51 10.61 20.18
N GLY A 425 3.52 10.82 21.03
CA GLY A 425 3.90 9.85 22.07
C GLY A 425 4.35 10.55 23.34
N ALA A 426 3.43 11.25 24.03
CA ALA A 426 3.68 11.78 25.37
C ALA A 426 2.42 12.11 26.22
N GLY A 427 1.21 11.67 25.83
CA GLY A 427 -0.03 12.03 26.55
C GLY A 427 -0.61 10.98 27.51
N ALA A 428 -0.22 9.71 27.42
CA ALA A 428 -0.97 8.61 28.05
C ALA A 428 -0.41 8.07 29.38
N MET A 429 0.59 8.72 30.00
CA MET A 429 1.30 8.14 31.16
C MET A 429 1.01 8.80 32.53
N PHE A 430 -0.09 9.54 32.70
CA PHE A 430 -0.34 10.23 33.98
C PHE A 430 -1.63 9.86 34.74
N LEU A 431 -2.37 8.82 34.36
CA LEU A 431 -3.61 8.45 35.08
C LEU A 431 -3.71 7.00 35.56
N VAL A 432 -2.59 6.35 35.91
CA VAL A 432 -2.62 5.10 36.70
C VAL A 432 -1.81 5.24 37.98
N ARG A 433 -2.31 6.05 38.93
CA ARG A 433 -2.06 5.75 40.36
C ARG A 433 -3.02 6.47 41.31
N ARG A 434 -4.27 5.99 41.43
CA ARG A 434 -4.98 6.15 42.71
C ARG A 434 -6.16 5.19 42.91
N ARG A 435 -5.89 4.05 43.57
CA ARG A 435 -6.57 3.62 44.81
C ARG A 435 -6.03 2.25 45.25
N LYS A 436 -5.50 2.18 46.48
CA LYS A 436 -6.05 1.36 47.58
C LYS A 436 -5.22 1.60 48.85
N SER A 437 -5.67 2.53 49.68
CA SER A 437 -5.39 2.49 51.12
C SER A 437 -6.50 1.65 51.75
N GLY A 438 -6.19 0.40 52.06
CA GLY A 438 -6.94 -0.39 53.02
C GLY A 438 -6.54 0.04 54.42
N ALA A 439 -7.53 0.20 55.29
CA ALA A 439 -7.34 0.29 56.73
C ALA A 439 -6.77 -1.02 57.24
N ASP A 440 -5.63 -0.94 57.92
CA ASP A 440 -5.27 -1.72 59.11
C ASP A 440 -3.98 -1.10 59.71
N ALA A 441 -4.02 -0.84 61.02
CA ALA A 441 -3.06 -0.14 61.91
C ALA A 441 -3.12 1.39 61.97
#